data_AF-X8CCE7-F1
#
_entry.id   AF-X8CCE7-F1
#
_cell.length_a   1.000
_cell.length_b   1.000
_cell.length_c   1.000
_cell.angle_alpha   90.00
_cell.angle_beta   90.00
_cell.angle_gamma   90.00
#
_symmetry.space_group_name_H-M   'P 1'
#
loop_
_entity.id
_entity.type
_entity.pdbx_description
1 polymer ?
#
loop_
_entity_poly.entity_id
_entity_poly.type
_entity_poly.pdbx_seq_one_letter_code
_entity_poly.pdbx_strand_id
1 'polypeptide(L)' 'MLAGLDRIYGRMPGVQDVPVSGTPDDVARGLREVIDAGAQMLLLNPVGIDASENREQMERLAAEVIPQLS' A
#
# COMPACT_ATOMS: atom_id res chain seq x y z
N MET A 1 0.32 9.85 4.74
CA MET A 1 0.53 8.42 5.01
C MET A 1 0.28 8.05 6.48
N LEU A 2 1.08 8.52 7.45
CA LEU A 2 0.90 8.16 8.88
C LEU A 2 -0.51 8.47 9.40
N ALA A 3 -1.10 9.59 8.97
CA ALA A 3 -2.43 10.03 9.40
C ALA A 3 -3.57 9.06 9.03
N GLY A 4 -3.50 8.37 7.89
CA GLY A 4 -4.54 7.40 7.50
C GLY A 4 -4.40 6.08 8.26
N LEU A 5 -3.17 5.67 8.57
CA LEU A 5 -2.91 4.52 9.45
C LEU A 5 -3.39 4.80 10.87
N ASP A 6 -3.09 5.98 11.42
CA ASP A 6 -3.56 6.39 12.75
C ASP A 6 -5.09 6.44 12.82
N ARG A 7 -5.76 6.85 11.73
CA ARG A 7 -7.21 6.86 11.64
C ARG A 7 -7.82 5.45 11.70
N ILE A 8 -7.23 4.48 11.00
CA ILE A 8 -7.79 3.12 10.88
C ILE A 8 -7.40 2.25 12.07
N TYR A 9 -6.14 2.35 12.50
CA TYR A 9 -5.53 1.45 13.48
C TYR A 9 -5.22 2.13 14.83
N GLY A 10 -5.47 3.43 14.97
CA GLY A 10 -5.23 4.16 16.21
C GLY A 10 -3.74 4.17 16.58
N ARG A 11 -3.45 3.97 17.87
CA ARG A 11 -2.07 3.95 18.40
C ARG A 11 -1.49 2.54 18.50
N MET A 12 -1.83 1.65 17.57
CA MET A 12 -1.29 0.30 17.54
C MET A 12 0.24 0.34 17.41
N PRO A 13 1.01 -0.25 18.34
CA PRO A 13 2.47 -0.26 18.24
C PRO A 13 2.95 -0.98 16.98
N GLY A 14 3.95 -0.40 16.29
CA GLY A 14 4.57 -1.01 15.10
C GLY A 14 3.77 -0.88 13.80
N VAL A 15 2.58 -0.27 13.81
CA VAL A 15 1.73 -0.15 12.60
C VAL A 15 2.38 0.67 11.48
N GLN A 16 3.35 1.51 11.81
CA GLN A 16 4.06 2.36 10.86
C GLN A 16 5.19 1.62 10.12
N ASP A 17 5.59 0.43 10.60
CA ASP A 17 6.69 -0.36 10.02
C ASP A 17 6.21 -1.35 8.95
N VAL A 18 4.91 -1.63 8.92
CA VAL A 18 4.26 -2.62 8.04
C VAL A 18 3.92 -2.10 6.62
N PRO A 19 3.54 -0.82 6.39
CA PRO A 19 3.02 -0.42 5.10
C PRO A 19 4.08 -0.41 3.99
N VAL A 20 3.69 -0.88 2.81
CA VAL A 20 4.45 -0.67 1.57
C VAL A 20 4.10 0.70 1.01
N SER A 21 5.09 1.57 0.82
CA SER A 21 4.86 2.98 0.45
C SER A 21 6.07 3.63 -0.21
N GLY A 22 5.83 4.78 -0.84
CA GLY A 22 6.87 5.55 -1.52
C GLY A 22 6.44 5.95 -2.94
N THR A 23 7.39 5.93 -3.86
CA THR A 23 7.11 6.04 -5.30
C THR A 23 6.40 4.78 -5.82
N PRO A 24 5.80 4.81 -7.03
CA PRO A 24 5.25 3.59 -7.64
C PRO A 24 6.25 2.43 -7.69
N ASP A 25 7.51 2.71 -7.99
CA ASP A 25 8.58 1.70 -8.06
C ASP A 25 8.93 1.13 -6.68
N ASP A 26 8.94 1.97 -5.63
CA ASP A 26 9.12 1.50 -4.26
C ASP A 26 8.00 0.55 -3.84
N VAL A 27 6.76 0.89 -4.21
CA VAL A 27 5.59 0.06 -3.92
C VAL A 27 5.66 -1.24 -4.71
N ALA A 28 5.96 -1.20 -6.01
CA ALA A 28 6.09 -2.39 -6.84
C ALA A 28 7.15 -3.34 -6.28
N ARG A 29 8.32 -2.82 -5.90
CA ARG A 29 9.38 -3.59 -5.24
C ARG A 29 8.90 -4.23 -3.93
N GLY A 30 8.28 -3.46 -3.04
CA GLY A 30 7.77 -4.00 -1.78
C GLY A 30 6.69 -5.07 -1.98
N LEU A 31 5.81 -4.92 -2.96
CA LEU A 31 4.82 -5.95 -3.29
C LEU A 31 5.47 -7.22 -3.86
N ARG A 32 6.52 -7.08 -4.68
CA ARG A 32 7.34 -8.20 -5.17
C ARG A 32 7.96 -8.97 -4.01
N GLU A 33 8.54 -8.28 -3.03
CA GLU A 33 9.10 -8.91 -1.82
C GLU A 33 8.05 -9.74 -1.06
N VAL A 34 6.80 -9.27 -0.97
CA VAL A 34 5.70 -10.01 -0.34
C VAL A 34 5.28 -11.24 -1.18
N ILE A 35 5.23 -11.11 -2.50
CA ILE A 35 4.96 -12.23 -3.42
C ILE A 35 6.06 -13.29 -3.31
N ASP A 36 7.32 -12.87 -3.32
CA ASP A 36 8.50 -13.73 -3.23
C ASP A 36 8.57 -14.44 -1.86
N ALA A 37 8.03 -13.84 -0.81
CA ALA A 37 7.84 -14.47 0.50
C ALA A 37 6.73 -15.56 0.51
N GLY A 38 6.04 -15.76 -0.61
CA GLY A 38 5.07 -16.85 -0.82
C GLY A 38 3.60 -16.42 -0.80
N ALA A 39 3.31 -15.11 -0.82
CA ALA A 39 1.93 -14.64 -0.90
C ALA A 39 1.32 -14.98 -2.27
N GLN A 40 0.24 -15.77 -2.26
CA GLN A 40 -0.49 -16.14 -3.48
C GLN A 40 -1.59 -15.14 -3.86
N MET A 41 -1.98 -14.29 -2.92
CA MET A 41 -3.01 -13.28 -3.11
C MET A 41 -2.62 -12.03 -2.32
N LEU A 42 -2.66 -10.87 -2.98
CA LEU A 42 -2.46 -9.57 -2.35
C LEU A 42 -3.77 -8.81 -2.31
N LEU A 43 -4.18 -8.40 -1.10
CA LEU A 43 -5.25 -7.42 -0.91
C LEU A 43 -4.62 -6.06 -0.66
N LEU A 44 -4.73 -5.16 -1.64
CA LEU A 44 -4.20 -3.80 -1.52
C LEU A 44 -5.25 -2.89 -0.90
N ASN A 45 -4.92 -2.31 0.25
CA ASN A 45 -5.81 -1.39 0.97
C ASN A 45 -5.16 0.00 1.08
N PRO A 46 -5.63 1.00 0.31
CA PRO A 46 -5.23 2.39 0.48
C PRO A 46 -5.49 2.89 1.90
N VAL A 47 -4.57 3.72 2.38
CA VAL A 47 -4.64 4.34 3.71
C VAL A 47 -4.42 5.86 3.61
N GLY A 48 -5.04 6.47 2.61
CA GLY A 48 -5.20 7.92 2.51
C GLY A 48 -6.01 8.49 3.68
N ILE A 49 -5.95 9.81 3.84
CA ILE A 49 -6.59 10.54 4.95
C ILE A 49 -8.12 10.52 4.80
N ASP A 50 -8.61 10.46 3.56
CA ASP A 50 -10.02 10.39 3.22
C ASP A 50 -10.30 9.48 2.00
N ALA A 51 -11.58 9.40 1.63
CA ALA A 51 -12.05 8.55 0.54
C ALA A 51 -11.62 9.04 -0.85
N SER A 52 -11.32 10.33 -1.02
CA SER A 52 -10.82 10.87 -2.28
C SER A 52 -9.38 10.43 -2.50
N GLU A 53 -8.53 10.61 -1.49
CA GLU A 53 -7.13 10.18 -1.55
C GLU A 53 -7.02 8.65 -1.73
N ASN A 54 -7.88 7.87 -1.07
CA ASN A 54 -7.95 6.43 -1.30
C ASN A 54 -8.27 6.07 -2.76
N ARG A 55 -9.16 6.83 -3.41
CA ARG A 55 -9.52 6.61 -4.81
C ARG A 55 -8.34 6.90 -5.73
N GLU A 56 -7.68 8.04 -5.53
CA GLU A 56 -6.48 8.42 -6.28
C GLU A 56 -5.37 7.38 -6.13
N GLN A 57 -5.14 6.88 -4.91
CA GLN A 57 -4.17 5.81 -4.66
C GLN A 57 -4.54 4.50 -5.39
N MET A 58 -5.82 4.13 -5.45
CA MET A 58 -6.27 2.95 -6.22
C MET A 58 -6.05 3.12 -7.71
N GLU A 59 -6.35 4.29 -8.26
CA GLU A 59 -6.14 4.60 -9.67
C GLU A 59 -4.64 4.52 -10.04
N ARG A 60 -3.77 5.06 -9.19
CA ARG A 60 -2.31 4.97 -9.36
C ARG A 60 -1.79 3.55 -9.21
N LEU A 61 -2.30 2.77 -8.25
CA LEU A 61 -1.94 1.35 -8.13
C LEU A 61 -2.29 0.58 -9.40
N ALA A 62 -3.48 0.81 -9.96
CA ALA A 62 -3.92 0.16 -11.19
C ALA A 62 -3.11 0.59 -12.43
N ALA A 63 -2.75 1.87 -12.54
CA ALA A 63 -2.07 2.42 -13.71
C ALA A 63 -0.53 2.26 -13.67
N GLU A 64 0.08 2.41 -12.50
CA GLU A 64 1.53 2.59 -12.35
C GLU A 64 2.22 1.42 -11.65
N VAL A 65 1.53 0.64 -10.80
CA VAL A 65 2.16 -0.39 -9.95
C VAL A 65 1.82 -1.80 -10.40
N ILE A 66 0.54 -2.15 -10.48
CA ILE A 66 0.07 -3.50 -10.84
C ILE A 66 0.68 -3.99 -12.18
N PRO A 67 0.79 -3.17 -13.23
CA PRO A 67 1.43 -3.59 -14.49
C PRO A 67 2.91 -3.98 -14.36
N GLN A 68 3.60 -3.58 -13.28
CA GLN A 68 5.00 -3.95 -13.04
C GLN A 68 5.15 -5.33 -12.37
N LEU A 69 4.06 -5.91 -11.85
CA LEU A 69 4.09 -7.15 -11.07
C LEU A 69 3.95 -8.43 -11.93
N SER A 70 3.52 -8.28 -13.18
CA SER A 70 3.39 -9.36 -14.17
C SER A 70 4.72 -9.84 -14.75
#